data_AF-A0A9D5Q9F5-F1
#
_entry.id   AF-A0A9D5Q9F5-F1
#
_cell.length_a   1.000
_cell.length_b   1.000
_cell.length_c   1.000
_cell.angle_alpha   90.00
_cell.angle_beta   90.00
_cell.angle_gamma   90.00
#
_symmetry.space_group_name_H-M   'P 1'
#
loop_
_entity.id
_entity.type
_entity.pdbx_description
1 polymer ?
#
loop_
_entity_poly.entity_id
_entity_poly.type
_entity_poly.pdbx_seq_one_letter_code
_entity_poly.pdbx_strand_id
1 'polypeptide(L)'
;MKRMVFVTYLLLMCAIAMGRGSSRPARTQDSTEVINLSFSFAPEDLTIIDKGDYSVISLKDVRNTPLPFGWPSLPMKMVRVLIPSGAIVTDIRVEGNEDLVAEGVTVMPVQHPRSPSLPKPAWIPPDSAVYASSSLTPALLGEYGQQGNHRGYDILTLRLNPVRYAPAPGELYLATTIEVAVTCVLPEKPGRVVGRNFHAFKDRVANTVVNPEAEPRFRPQQADRMMPAVKSDAPRSRRVRFRSNRTRGWIEVETPLSTDEDRSKSDTGGIGGEPGGSGGSDAPIASIPSDADYLI
;
A
#
# COMPACT_ATOMS: atom_id res chain seq x y z
N MET A 1 22.63 -45.78 -47.47
CA MET A 1 24.06 -45.62 -47.82
C MET A 1 24.18 -45.25 -49.29
N LYS A 2 25.11 -44.33 -49.62
CA LYS A 2 25.51 -43.80 -50.95
C LYS A 2 24.57 -42.74 -51.55
N ARG A 3 25.02 -41.58 -52.05
CA ARG A 3 26.24 -40.75 -51.93
C ARG A 3 25.87 -39.46 -52.69
N MET A 4 26.02 -38.30 -52.05
CA MET A 4 26.90 -37.19 -52.46
C MET A 4 26.67 -36.51 -53.82
N VAL A 5 26.34 -35.20 -53.70
CA VAL A 5 26.97 -34.03 -54.34
C VAL A 5 26.71 -33.77 -55.83
N PHE A 6 26.01 -32.66 -56.11
CA PHE A 6 26.40 -31.74 -57.18
C PHE A 6 26.26 -30.29 -56.69
N VAL A 7 27.41 -29.62 -56.61
CA VAL A 7 27.62 -28.19 -56.37
C VAL A 7 27.78 -27.53 -57.73
N THR A 8 27.14 -26.38 -57.99
CA THR A 8 27.63 -25.22 -58.80
C THR A 8 26.46 -24.22 -59.01
N TYR A 9 26.49 -23.07 -58.35
CA TYR A 9 26.87 -21.73 -58.87
C TYR A 9 25.86 -21.09 -59.84
N LEU A 10 25.06 -20.15 -59.33
CA LEU A 10 24.54 -19.02 -60.11
C LEU A 10 24.64 -17.75 -59.27
N LEU A 11 25.68 -16.96 -59.55
CA LEU A 11 25.88 -15.61 -59.03
C LEU A 11 25.27 -14.60 -60.00
N LEU A 12 24.82 -13.48 -59.42
CA LEU A 12 24.77 -12.13 -59.99
C LEU A 12 23.57 -11.74 -60.89
N MET A 13 22.63 -10.95 -60.34
CA MET A 13 22.54 -9.50 -60.61
C MET A 13 21.27 -8.83 -60.04
N CYS A 14 21.47 -7.57 -59.64
CA CYS A 14 20.51 -6.51 -59.31
C CYS A 14 19.76 -6.60 -57.96
N ALA A 15 19.50 -5.51 -57.25
CA ALA A 15 20.05 -4.17 -57.15
C ALA A 15 19.25 -3.54 -56.00
N ILE A 16 19.95 -2.96 -55.03
CA ILE A 16 19.58 -1.77 -54.25
C ILE A 16 18.06 -1.53 -54.09
N ALA A 17 17.47 -2.11 -53.05
CA ALA A 17 16.37 -1.47 -52.35
C ALA A 17 16.90 -1.02 -50.98
N MET A 18 17.39 0.21 -50.92
CA MET A 18 17.53 0.96 -49.67
C MET A 18 16.12 1.16 -49.09
N GLY A 19 15.59 0.11 -48.47
CA GLY A 19 14.48 0.24 -47.53
C GLY A 19 15.01 1.07 -46.38
N ARG A 20 14.54 2.31 -46.28
CA ARG A 20 14.65 3.13 -45.06
C ARG A 20 14.21 2.26 -43.91
N GLY A 21 15.18 1.70 -43.19
CA GLY A 21 14.96 1.17 -41.88
C GLY A 21 14.45 2.34 -41.05
N SER A 22 13.13 2.45 -40.94
CA SER A 22 12.51 3.05 -39.77
C SER A 22 13.06 2.25 -38.61
N SER A 23 14.15 2.77 -38.02
CA SER A 23 14.65 2.37 -36.73
C SER A 23 13.47 2.50 -35.79
N ARG A 24 12.80 1.37 -35.57
CA ARG A 24 11.93 1.19 -34.42
C ARG A 24 12.79 1.62 -33.23
N PRO A 25 12.40 2.65 -32.46
CA PRO A 25 13.21 3.06 -31.31
C PRO A 25 13.46 1.80 -30.49
N ALA A 26 14.74 1.59 -30.18
CA ALA A 26 15.16 0.49 -29.33
C ALA A 26 14.24 0.45 -28.12
N ARG A 27 13.68 -0.74 -27.86
CA ARG A 27 12.87 -1.03 -26.67
C ARG A 27 13.59 -0.40 -25.48
N THR A 28 12.96 0.58 -24.83
CA THR A 28 13.50 1.21 -23.61
C THR A 28 13.94 0.07 -22.71
N GLN A 29 15.20 0.10 -22.31
CA GLN A 29 15.76 -0.90 -21.41
C GLN A 29 15.08 -0.66 -20.06
N ASP A 30 14.00 -1.39 -19.79
CA ASP A 30 13.24 -1.32 -18.56
C ASP A 30 14.19 -1.62 -17.40
N SER A 31 14.63 -0.58 -16.71
CA SER A 31 15.55 -0.73 -15.59
C SER A 31 14.83 -1.49 -14.49
N THR A 32 15.43 -2.59 -14.05
CA THR A 32 14.84 -3.49 -13.06
C THR A 32 15.56 -3.32 -11.73
N GLU A 33 14.81 -3.27 -10.63
CA GLU A 33 15.31 -3.26 -9.26
C GLU A 33 14.86 -4.54 -8.56
N VAL A 34 15.77 -5.18 -7.81
CA VAL A 34 15.45 -6.35 -6.99
C VAL A 34 15.68 -5.99 -5.53
N ILE A 35 14.65 -6.18 -4.71
CA ILE A 35 14.67 -5.94 -3.27
C ILE A 35 14.65 -7.30 -2.57
N ASN A 36 15.70 -7.59 -1.79
CA ASN A 36 15.80 -8.82 -1.02
C ASN A 36 15.52 -8.55 0.46
N LEU A 37 14.69 -9.39 1.07
CA LEU A 37 14.29 -9.29 2.47
C LEU A 37 14.34 -10.67 3.10
N SER A 38 14.82 -10.74 4.34
CA SER A 38 14.85 -11.98 5.13
C SER A 38 14.01 -11.79 6.39
N PHE A 39 13.19 -12.78 6.71
CA PHE A 39 12.34 -12.80 7.90
C PHE A 39 12.64 -14.06 8.71
N SER A 40 12.94 -13.89 10.00
CA SER A 40 13.17 -15.00 10.90
C SER A 40 12.02 -15.17 11.90
N PHE A 41 11.70 -16.42 12.20
CA PHE A 41 10.67 -16.84 13.15
C PHE A 41 11.26 -17.90 14.07
N ALA A 42 11.32 -17.60 15.36
CA ALA A 42 11.93 -18.49 16.33
C ALA A 42 10.94 -19.61 16.72
N PRO A 43 11.35 -20.89 16.77
CA PRO A 43 10.48 -21.97 17.21
C PRO A 43 9.88 -21.75 18.60
N GLU A 44 10.62 -21.11 19.51
CA GLU A 44 10.16 -20.76 20.85
C GLU A 44 9.03 -19.72 20.89
N ASP A 45 8.85 -18.95 19.82
CA ASP A 45 7.75 -17.98 19.69
C ASP A 45 6.44 -18.66 19.22
N LEU A 46 6.50 -19.92 18.77
CA LEU A 46 5.34 -20.71 18.38
C LEU A 46 4.71 -21.34 19.63
N THR A 47 3.42 -21.10 19.82
CA THR A 47 2.64 -21.71 20.90
C THR A 47 1.47 -22.50 20.32
N ILE A 48 1.30 -23.71 20.86
CA ILE A 48 0.20 -24.62 20.54
C ILE A 48 -0.57 -24.83 21.84
N ILE A 49 -1.84 -24.43 21.86
CA ILE A 49 -2.70 -24.54 23.05
C ILE A 49 -3.89 -25.41 22.74
N ASP A 50 -4.00 -26.56 23.39
CA ASP A 50 -5.14 -27.45 23.24
C ASP A 50 -6.37 -26.92 23.97
N LYS A 51 -7.51 -26.92 23.26
CA LYS A 51 -8.82 -26.44 23.72
C LYS A 51 -9.90 -27.43 23.28
N GLY A 52 -10.06 -28.50 24.06
CA GLY A 52 -10.99 -29.57 23.75
C GLY A 52 -10.50 -30.36 22.54
N ASP A 53 -11.32 -30.43 21.49
CA ASP A 53 -11.01 -31.20 20.28
C ASP A 53 -10.08 -30.47 19.30
N TYR A 54 -9.68 -29.23 19.60
CA TYR A 54 -8.88 -28.40 18.71
C TYR A 54 -7.67 -27.77 19.39
N SER A 55 -6.62 -27.52 18.62
CA SER A 55 -5.43 -26.76 19.03
C SER A 55 -5.48 -25.36 18.43
N VAL A 56 -5.21 -24.34 19.27
CA VAL A 56 -5.05 -22.95 18.84
C VAL A 56 -3.58 -22.68 18.63
N ILE A 57 -3.24 -22.23 17.42
CA ILE A 57 -1.87 -21.92 17.02
C ILE A 57 -1.66 -20.41 17.06
N SER A 58 -0.59 -19.99 17.73
CA SER A 58 -0.16 -18.58 17.78
C SER A 58 1.34 -18.47 17.61
N LEU A 59 1.78 -17.40 16.97
CA LEU A 59 3.19 -17.05 16.81
C LEU A 59 3.39 -15.61 17.28
N LYS A 60 4.39 -15.36 18.11
CA LYS A 60 4.64 -14.02 18.69
C LYS A 60 4.74 -12.94 17.60
N ASP A 61 4.16 -11.77 17.88
CA ASP A 61 4.12 -10.61 16.98
C ASP A 61 3.54 -10.87 15.58
N VAL A 62 2.85 -12.02 15.41
CA VAL A 62 2.17 -12.42 14.19
C VAL A 62 0.69 -12.63 14.50
N ARG A 63 -0.17 -12.12 13.62
CA ARG A 63 -1.62 -12.17 13.80
C ARG A 63 -2.19 -13.32 12.99
N ASN A 64 -3.25 -13.95 13.49
CA ASN A 64 -4.04 -14.84 12.66
C ASN A 64 -4.81 -13.99 11.65
N THR A 65 -4.43 -14.08 10.38
CA THR A 65 -5.17 -13.43 9.29
C THR A 65 -6.23 -14.41 8.81
N PRO A 66 -7.48 -13.97 8.57
CA PRO A 66 -8.54 -14.90 8.24
C PRO A 66 -8.31 -15.53 6.86
N LEU A 67 -8.02 -16.83 6.86
CA LEU A 67 -8.42 -17.74 5.80
C LEU A 67 -9.96 -17.84 5.76
N PRO A 68 -10.57 -18.46 4.73
CA PRO A 68 -12.01 -18.63 4.69
C PRO A 68 -12.56 -19.31 5.96
N PHE A 69 -13.78 -18.98 6.37
CA PHE A 69 -14.41 -19.61 7.53
C PHE A 69 -14.43 -21.13 7.39
N GLY A 70 -14.16 -21.85 8.48
CA GLY A 70 -14.04 -23.31 8.46
C GLY A 70 -12.67 -23.85 8.04
N TRP A 71 -11.76 -23.02 7.49
CA TRP A 71 -10.37 -23.43 7.21
C TRP A 71 -9.52 -23.36 8.50
N PRO A 72 -8.35 -24.02 8.56
CA PRO A 72 -7.44 -23.93 9.70
C PRO A 72 -7.06 -22.48 10.05
N SER A 73 -7.22 -22.07 11.29
CA SER A 73 -6.79 -20.76 11.77
C SER A 73 -5.29 -20.76 12.08
N LEU A 74 -4.50 -20.15 11.19
CA LEU A 74 -3.04 -20.13 11.29
C LEU A 74 -2.50 -18.69 11.40
N PRO A 75 -1.34 -18.50 12.07
CA PRO A 75 -0.68 -17.20 12.14
C PRO A 75 -0.02 -16.83 10.80
N MET A 76 -0.23 -15.59 10.37
CA MET A 76 0.23 -15.07 9.08
C MET A 76 0.77 -13.65 9.26
N LYS A 77 1.92 -13.33 8.68
CA LYS A 77 2.56 -12.02 8.82
C LYS A 77 2.31 -11.16 7.60
N MET A 78 1.64 -10.03 7.77
CA MET A 78 1.56 -9.00 6.72
C MET A 78 2.75 -8.07 6.84
N VAL A 79 3.52 -7.93 5.76
CA VAL A 79 4.68 -7.02 5.71
C VAL A 79 4.45 -5.98 4.64
N ARG A 80 4.88 -4.75 4.92
CA ARG A 80 4.81 -3.62 3.99
C ARG A 80 6.23 -3.29 3.56
N VAL A 81 6.49 -3.39 2.27
CA VAL A 81 7.79 -3.17 1.64
C VAL A 81 7.71 -1.86 0.88
N LEU A 82 8.61 -0.93 1.18
CA LEU A 82 8.80 0.24 0.36
C LEU A 82 9.47 -0.17 -0.95
N ILE A 83 8.85 0.20 -2.07
CA ILE A 83 9.39 0.00 -3.41
C ILE A 83 9.68 1.36 -4.06
N PRO A 84 10.54 1.43 -5.11
CA PRO A 84 10.83 2.69 -5.77
C PRO A 84 9.57 3.40 -6.24
N SER A 85 9.49 4.70 -6.00
CA SER A 85 8.34 5.52 -6.42
C SER A 85 8.08 5.44 -7.92
N GLY A 86 6.87 5.04 -8.28
CA GLY A 86 6.38 4.80 -9.63
C GLY A 86 6.77 3.44 -10.23
N ALA A 87 7.43 2.56 -9.47
CA ALA A 87 7.78 1.23 -9.95
C ALA A 87 6.58 0.27 -9.97
N ILE A 88 6.64 -0.72 -10.85
CA ILE A 88 5.62 -1.76 -10.98
C ILE A 88 6.26 -3.09 -10.58
N VAL A 89 5.65 -3.79 -9.62
CA VAL A 89 6.09 -5.13 -9.22
C VAL A 89 5.78 -6.12 -10.36
N THR A 90 6.78 -6.86 -10.80
CA THR A 90 6.65 -7.84 -11.91
C THR A 90 6.82 -9.29 -11.47
N ASP A 91 7.59 -9.53 -10.40
CA ASP A 91 7.83 -10.88 -9.87
C ASP A 91 8.06 -10.82 -8.36
N ILE A 92 7.58 -11.82 -7.64
CA ILE A 92 7.84 -12.02 -6.22
C ILE A 92 8.19 -13.49 -6.02
N ARG A 93 9.37 -13.74 -5.48
CA ARG A 93 9.81 -15.07 -5.07
C ARG A 93 9.88 -15.13 -3.57
N VAL A 94 9.27 -16.17 -3.00
CA VAL A 94 9.27 -16.43 -1.57
C VAL A 94 9.72 -17.86 -1.37
N GLU A 95 10.83 -18.02 -0.66
CA GLU A 95 11.46 -19.31 -0.41
C GLU A 95 11.82 -19.43 1.07
N GLY A 96 11.86 -20.65 1.58
CA GLY A 96 12.17 -20.93 2.97
C GLY A 96 12.23 -22.42 3.21
N ASN A 97 12.96 -22.82 4.24
CA ASN A 97 12.96 -24.19 4.71
C ASN A 97 11.93 -24.31 5.83
N GLU A 98 11.15 -25.38 5.82
CA GLU A 98 10.10 -25.66 6.78
C GLU A 98 10.47 -26.88 7.61
N ASP A 99 10.40 -26.76 8.93
CA ASP A 99 10.61 -27.84 9.87
C ASP A 99 9.28 -28.31 10.44
N LEU A 100 9.11 -29.62 10.60
CA LEU A 100 7.96 -30.21 11.28
C LEU A 100 8.07 -29.93 12.78
N VAL A 101 7.09 -29.23 13.34
CA VAL A 101 7.10 -28.76 14.74
C VAL A 101 6.04 -29.43 15.61
N ALA A 102 5.01 -30.02 15.01
CA ALA A 102 4.01 -30.83 15.72
C ALA A 102 3.32 -31.81 14.76
N GLU A 103 2.81 -32.91 15.31
CA GLU A 103 2.07 -33.94 14.59
C GLU A 103 0.81 -34.33 15.39
N GLY A 104 -0.21 -34.86 14.71
CA GLY A 104 -1.46 -35.28 15.34
C GLY A 104 -2.31 -34.13 15.92
N VAL A 105 -2.03 -32.87 15.56
CA VAL A 105 -2.79 -31.72 16.02
C VAL A 105 -4.00 -31.44 15.11
N THR A 106 -5.12 -31.04 15.70
CA THR A 106 -6.31 -30.61 14.96
C THR A 106 -6.47 -29.10 15.10
N VAL A 107 -5.97 -28.33 14.13
CA VAL A 107 -5.98 -26.86 14.22
C VAL A 107 -7.42 -26.34 14.25
N MET A 108 -7.71 -25.37 15.13
CA MET A 108 -9.04 -24.77 15.25
C MET A 108 -9.48 -24.09 13.93
N PRO A 109 -10.72 -24.31 13.45
CA PRO A 109 -11.22 -23.65 12.24
C PRO A 109 -11.48 -22.16 12.47
N VAL A 110 -11.24 -21.34 11.44
CA VAL A 110 -11.53 -19.90 11.44
C VAL A 110 -13.01 -19.67 11.72
N GLN A 111 -13.28 -18.88 12.76
CA GLN A 111 -14.62 -18.50 13.22
C GLN A 111 -14.96 -17.08 12.78
N HIS A 112 -16.24 -16.72 12.86
CA HIS A 112 -16.67 -15.33 12.68
C HIS A 112 -15.99 -14.40 13.70
N PRO A 113 -15.63 -13.17 13.29
CA PRO A 113 -15.18 -12.16 14.23
C PRO A 113 -16.29 -11.89 15.25
N ARG A 114 -15.91 -11.79 16.52
CA ARG A 114 -16.84 -11.50 17.61
C ARG A 114 -16.73 -10.03 17.98
N SER A 115 -17.83 -9.29 17.79
CA SER A 115 -17.96 -7.98 18.43
C SER A 115 -18.30 -8.19 19.91
N PRO A 116 -17.59 -7.56 20.86
CA PRO A 116 -17.88 -7.70 22.29
C PRO A 116 -19.31 -7.33 22.67
N SER A 117 -19.91 -6.39 21.95
CA SER A 117 -21.25 -5.86 22.20
C SER A 117 -22.38 -6.68 21.59
N LEU A 118 -22.08 -7.70 20.79
CA LEU A 118 -23.08 -8.52 20.09
C LEU A 118 -23.11 -9.96 20.65
N PRO A 119 -24.25 -10.67 20.48
CA PRO A 119 -24.32 -12.10 20.78
C PRO A 119 -23.21 -12.88 20.07
N LYS A 120 -22.75 -13.96 20.71
CA LYS A 120 -21.73 -14.84 20.11
C LYS A 120 -22.29 -15.41 18.79
N PRO A 121 -21.54 -15.30 17.67
CA PRO A 121 -21.97 -15.88 16.40
C PRO A 121 -22.06 -17.41 16.50
N ALA A 122 -22.82 -18.01 15.58
CA ALA A 122 -22.89 -19.45 15.44
C ALA A 122 -21.49 -20.04 15.19
N TRP A 123 -21.27 -21.25 15.72
CA TRP A 123 -20.04 -22.00 15.49
C TRP A 123 -19.93 -22.41 14.02
N ILE A 124 -18.74 -22.25 13.45
CA ILE A 124 -18.41 -22.75 12.11
C ILE A 124 -17.64 -24.06 12.24
N PRO A 125 -18.16 -25.19 11.72
CA PRO A 125 -17.44 -26.46 11.73
C PRO A 125 -16.22 -26.41 10.78
N PRO A 126 -15.25 -27.31 10.98
CA PRO A 126 -14.14 -27.47 10.03
C PRO A 126 -14.67 -27.83 8.64
N ASP A 127 -14.11 -27.21 7.62
CA ASP A 127 -14.41 -27.57 6.23
C ASP A 127 -13.93 -29.01 5.97
N SER A 128 -14.87 -29.90 5.65
CA SER A 128 -14.58 -31.32 5.50
C SER A 128 -13.58 -31.63 4.39
N ALA A 129 -13.58 -30.84 3.31
CA ALA A 129 -12.66 -31.08 2.19
C ALA A 129 -11.24 -30.61 2.55
N VAL A 130 -11.11 -29.48 3.25
CA VAL A 130 -9.81 -28.97 3.70
C VAL A 130 -9.22 -29.89 4.78
N TYR A 131 -10.00 -30.26 5.79
CA TYR A 131 -9.52 -31.07 6.90
C TYR A 131 -9.22 -32.53 6.53
N ALA A 132 -9.80 -33.04 5.44
CA ALA A 132 -9.46 -34.35 4.88
C ALA A 132 -8.25 -34.33 3.94
N SER A 133 -7.67 -33.16 3.65
CA SER A 133 -6.53 -33.03 2.72
C SER A 133 -5.19 -33.20 3.44
N SER A 134 -4.24 -33.86 2.78
CA SER A 134 -2.82 -33.88 3.19
C SER A 134 -2.01 -32.71 2.61
N SER A 135 -2.64 -31.80 1.87
CA SER A 135 -1.95 -30.65 1.28
C SER A 135 -1.69 -29.56 2.32
N LEU A 136 -0.49 -28.99 2.29
CA LEU A 136 -0.15 -27.85 3.13
C LEU A 136 -1.05 -26.65 2.85
N THR A 137 -1.61 -26.10 3.92
CA THR A 137 -2.48 -24.91 3.93
C THR A 137 -1.85 -23.84 4.85
N PRO A 138 -1.67 -22.60 4.37
CA PRO A 138 -1.76 -22.14 2.98
C PRO A 138 -0.80 -22.89 2.03
N ALA A 139 -1.02 -22.81 0.72
CA ALA A 139 -0.22 -23.54 -0.28
C ALA A 139 1.16 -22.91 -0.58
N LEU A 140 1.32 -21.61 -0.30
CA LEU A 140 2.54 -20.85 -0.59
C LEU A 140 3.11 -20.29 0.72
N LEU A 141 4.43 -20.16 0.83
CA LEU A 141 5.09 -19.50 1.97
C LEU A 141 4.88 -17.99 1.97
N GLY A 142 4.59 -17.39 0.81
CA GLY A 142 4.15 -16.01 0.74
C GLY A 142 3.47 -15.68 -0.56
N GLU A 143 2.63 -14.64 -0.52
CA GLU A 143 1.77 -14.22 -1.62
C GLU A 143 1.78 -12.70 -1.75
N TYR A 144 1.62 -12.23 -3.00
CA TYR A 144 1.33 -10.83 -3.29
C TYR A 144 0.00 -10.44 -2.63
N GLY A 145 0.04 -9.39 -1.80
CA GLY A 145 -1.16 -8.78 -1.26
C GLY A 145 -1.69 -7.72 -2.23
N GLN A 146 -1.17 -6.50 -2.10
CA GLN A 146 -1.56 -5.33 -2.90
C GLN A 146 -0.39 -4.35 -2.99
N GLN A 147 -0.31 -3.61 -4.09
CA GLN A 147 0.56 -2.44 -4.24
C GLN A 147 -0.31 -1.18 -4.11
N GLY A 148 0.11 -0.26 -3.23
CA GLY A 148 -0.60 0.99 -3.00
C GLY A 148 0.34 2.19 -2.99
N ASN A 149 -0.21 3.37 -3.23
CA ASN A 149 0.53 4.63 -3.17
C ASN A 149 0.08 5.44 -1.96
N HIS A 150 1.02 5.81 -1.10
CA HIS A 150 0.79 6.70 0.03
C HIS A 150 1.60 7.98 -0.13
N ARG A 151 0.95 8.99 -0.74
CA ARG A 151 1.54 10.33 -1.00
C ARG A 151 2.86 10.26 -1.78
N GLY A 152 2.89 9.45 -2.83
CA GLY A 152 4.03 9.25 -3.71
C GLY A 152 5.01 8.16 -3.27
N TYR A 153 4.89 7.64 -2.05
CA TYR A 153 5.59 6.41 -1.67
C TYR A 153 4.79 5.22 -2.16
N ASP A 154 5.41 4.37 -2.97
CA ASP A 154 4.80 3.12 -3.39
C ASP A 154 5.17 2.01 -2.41
N ILE A 155 4.15 1.33 -1.90
CA ILE A 155 4.27 0.34 -0.83
C ILE A 155 3.61 -0.94 -1.33
N LEU A 156 4.39 -2.01 -1.34
CA LEU A 156 3.93 -3.37 -1.58
C LEU A 156 3.57 -4.03 -0.26
N THR A 157 2.36 -4.59 -0.17
CA THR A 157 1.98 -5.46 0.95
C THR A 157 2.13 -6.90 0.53
N LEU A 158 2.89 -7.68 1.30
CA LEU A 158 3.06 -9.11 1.14
C LEU A 158 2.46 -9.85 2.34
N ARG A 159 1.92 -11.02 2.07
CA ARG A 159 1.47 -11.96 3.11
C ARG A 159 2.49 -13.09 3.20
N LEU A 160 3.09 -13.29 4.36
CA LEU A 160 3.98 -14.40 4.66
C LEU A 160 3.25 -15.40 5.55
N ASN A 161 3.43 -16.68 5.27
CA ASN A 161 2.77 -17.80 5.94
C ASN A 161 3.85 -18.65 6.63
N PRO A 162 4.42 -18.18 7.76
CA PRO A 162 5.50 -18.89 8.45
C PRO A 162 5.04 -20.21 9.06
N VAL A 163 3.75 -20.36 9.35
CA VAL A 163 3.18 -21.60 9.84
C VAL A 163 2.26 -22.18 8.79
N ARG A 164 2.51 -23.42 8.40
CA ARG A 164 1.72 -24.17 7.41
C ARG A 164 1.29 -25.49 8.02
N TYR A 165 0.13 -25.99 7.58
CA TYR A 165 -0.51 -27.14 8.21
C TYR A 165 -0.98 -28.13 7.15
N ALA A 166 -0.70 -29.41 7.33
CA ALA A 166 -1.29 -30.50 6.57
C ALA A 166 -2.41 -31.14 7.42
N PRO A 167 -3.70 -30.88 7.11
CA PRO A 167 -4.78 -31.23 8.02
C PRO A 167 -5.01 -32.72 8.29
N ALA A 168 -5.02 -33.55 7.25
CA ALA A 168 -5.30 -34.98 7.40
C ALA A 168 -4.31 -35.72 8.32
N PRO A 169 -2.99 -35.54 8.20
CA PRO A 169 -2.05 -36.12 9.16
C PRO A 169 -1.91 -35.30 10.46
N GLY A 170 -2.44 -34.07 10.49
CA GLY A 170 -2.33 -33.19 11.66
C GLY A 170 -0.91 -32.65 11.84
N GLU A 171 -0.18 -32.41 10.77
CA GLU A 171 1.22 -31.98 10.79
C GLU A 171 1.34 -30.46 10.66
N LEU A 172 2.06 -29.83 11.59
CA LEU A 172 2.32 -28.40 11.61
C LEU A 172 3.79 -28.14 11.27
N TYR A 173 4.01 -27.23 10.33
CA TYR A 173 5.32 -26.86 9.82
C TYR A 173 5.60 -25.39 10.14
N LEU A 174 6.84 -25.09 10.50
CA LEU A 174 7.33 -23.74 10.74
C LEU A 174 8.50 -23.42 9.81
N ALA A 175 8.37 -22.34 9.04
CA ALA A 175 9.48 -21.73 8.34
C ALA A 175 10.27 -20.82 9.30
N THR A 176 11.45 -21.27 9.73
CA THR A 176 12.31 -20.50 10.63
C THR A 176 12.94 -19.29 9.95
N THR A 177 13.13 -19.37 8.63
CA THR A 177 13.56 -18.27 7.77
C THR A 177 12.73 -18.25 6.48
N ILE A 178 12.27 -17.06 6.10
CA ILE A 178 11.62 -16.79 4.81
C ILE A 178 12.42 -15.72 4.10
N GLU A 179 12.92 -16.05 2.91
CA GLU A 179 13.60 -15.15 1.99
C GLU A 179 12.61 -14.67 0.92
N VAL A 180 12.61 -13.37 0.68
CA VAL A 180 11.73 -12.71 -0.27
C VAL A 180 12.55 -11.88 -1.24
N ALA A 181 12.38 -12.14 -2.54
CA ALA A 181 12.92 -11.31 -3.61
C ALA A 181 11.78 -10.65 -4.39
N VAL A 182 11.72 -9.32 -4.34
CA VAL A 182 10.72 -8.51 -5.06
C VAL A 182 11.40 -7.87 -6.27
N THR A 183 10.97 -8.22 -7.46
CA THR A 183 11.45 -7.64 -8.71
C THR A 183 10.48 -6.56 -9.19
N CYS A 184 11.00 -5.38 -9.45
CA CYS A 184 10.23 -4.23 -9.91
C CYS A 184 10.83 -3.64 -11.19
N VAL A 185 9.96 -3.24 -12.11
CA VAL A 185 10.34 -2.39 -13.25
C VAL A 185 10.22 -0.93 -12.82
N LEU A 186 11.30 -0.17 -12.99
CA LEU A 186 11.36 1.25 -12.66
C LEU A 186 10.69 2.09 -13.74
N PRO A 187 10.06 3.22 -13.37
CA PRO A 187 9.52 4.15 -14.35
C PRO A 187 10.65 4.94 -15.02
N GLU A 188 10.44 5.40 -16.25
CA GLU A 188 11.38 6.31 -16.94
C GLU A 188 11.62 7.61 -16.15
N LYS A 189 10.61 8.05 -15.38
CA LYS A 189 10.69 9.18 -14.47
C LYS A 189 10.06 8.79 -13.13
N PRO A 190 10.74 9.02 -12.00
CA PRO A 190 10.18 8.71 -10.69
C PRO A 190 8.92 9.53 -10.41
N GLY A 191 8.05 8.97 -9.57
CA GLY A 191 6.83 9.65 -9.11
C GLY A 191 7.16 11.01 -8.49
N ARG A 192 6.38 12.03 -8.83
CA ARG A 192 6.54 13.39 -8.29
C ARG A 192 5.38 13.76 -7.39
N VAL A 193 5.69 14.42 -6.28
CA VAL A 193 4.69 14.90 -5.32
C VAL A 193 4.80 16.42 -5.18
N VAL A 194 3.65 17.09 -5.25
CA VAL A 194 3.51 18.53 -4.99
C VAL A 194 2.81 18.69 -3.64
N GLY A 195 3.46 19.34 -2.68
CA GLY A 195 2.81 19.60 -1.39
C GLY A 195 3.74 20.19 -0.35
N ARG A 196 3.22 21.13 0.45
CA ARG A 196 3.96 21.86 1.49
C ARG A 196 4.48 20.94 2.62
N ASN A 197 3.89 19.74 2.77
CA ASN A 197 4.20 18.77 3.83
C ASN A 197 4.91 17.51 3.28
N PHE A 198 5.63 17.60 2.16
CA PHE A 198 6.36 16.46 1.56
C PHE A 198 7.23 15.71 2.59
N HIS A 199 7.96 16.45 3.43
CA HIS A 199 8.82 15.87 4.46
C HIS A 199 8.06 15.25 5.64
N ALA A 200 6.81 15.64 5.90
CA ALA A 200 6.05 15.17 7.05
C ALA A 200 5.59 13.71 6.93
N PHE A 201 5.74 13.09 5.75
CA PHE A 201 5.30 11.71 5.49
C PHE A 201 6.42 10.69 5.60
N LYS A 202 7.67 11.14 5.58
CA LYS A 202 8.85 10.29 5.70
C LYS A 202 8.74 9.38 6.92
N ASP A 203 8.60 9.97 8.11
CA ASP A 203 8.65 9.22 9.38
C ASP A 203 7.47 8.25 9.50
N ARG A 204 6.29 8.62 8.98
CA ARG A 204 5.12 7.75 8.96
C ARG A 204 5.34 6.51 8.08
N VAL A 205 5.93 6.70 6.91
CA VAL A 205 6.25 5.58 6.00
C VAL A 205 7.33 4.70 6.61
N ALA A 206 8.42 5.31 7.11
CA ALA A 206 9.52 4.58 7.74
C ALA A 206 9.06 3.71 8.92
N ASN A 207 8.13 4.20 9.75
CA ASN A 207 7.60 3.42 10.88
C ASN A 207 6.62 2.30 10.48
N THR A 208 6.26 2.21 9.20
CA THR A 208 5.23 1.28 8.71
C THR A 208 5.82 0.16 7.83
N VAL A 209 6.98 0.40 7.22
CA VAL A 209 7.61 -0.52 6.27
C VAL A 209 8.72 -1.33 6.94
N VAL A 210 9.02 -2.50 6.38
CA VAL A 210 10.05 -3.41 6.91
C VAL A 210 11.48 -3.05 6.45
N ASN A 211 11.61 -2.15 5.48
CA ASN A 211 12.87 -1.67 4.91
C ASN A 211 12.98 -0.13 4.95
N PRO A 212 12.91 0.50 6.15
CA PRO A 212 12.93 1.96 6.30
C PRO A 212 14.22 2.61 5.76
N GLU A 213 15.34 1.89 5.77
CA GLU A 213 16.62 2.33 5.22
C GLU A 213 16.58 2.59 3.71
N ALA A 214 15.61 2.01 3.00
CA ALA A 214 15.42 2.24 1.57
C ALA A 214 14.77 3.60 1.24
N GLU A 215 14.21 4.31 2.24
CA GLU A 215 13.48 5.56 2.07
C GLU A 215 14.22 6.62 1.24
N PRO A 216 15.50 6.95 1.52
CA PRO A 216 16.19 8.02 0.79
C PRO A 216 16.31 7.74 -0.71
N ARG A 217 16.37 6.45 -1.08
CA ARG A 217 16.52 5.96 -2.45
C ARG A 217 15.17 5.80 -3.16
N PHE A 218 14.14 5.36 -2.44
CA PHE A 218 12.84 4.99 -3.01
C PHE A 218 11.76 6.07 -2.88
N ARG A 219 12.03 7.16 -2.17
CA ARG A 219 11.10 8.28 -2.01
C ARG A 219 10.71 8.91 -3.35
N PRO A 220 9.50 9.47 -3.46
CA PRO A 220 9.11 10.32 -4.57
C PRO A 220 10.03 11.54 -4.70
N GLN A 221 10.09 12.13 -5.90
CA GLN A 221 10.75 13.43 -6.08
C GLN A 221 9.80 14.57 -5.72
N GLN A 222 10.32 15.60 -5.05
CA GLN A 222 9.56 16.83 -4.86
C GLN A 222 9.50 17.58 -6.19
N ALA A 223 8.29 17.87 -6.68
CA ALA A 223 8.12 18.79 -7.77
C ALA A 223 8.10 20.23 -7.22
N ASP A 224 8.88 21.12 -7.82
CA ASP A 224 8.69 22.54 -7.63
C ASP A 224 7.25 22.90 -8.01
N ARG A 225 6.58 23.64 -7.13
CA ARG A 225 5.26 24.16 -7.41
C ARG A 225 5.42 25.15 -8.56
N MET A 226 5.14 24.72 -9.79
CA MET A 226 5.00 25.64 -10.91
C MET A 226 3.76 26.47 -10.59
N MET A 227 3.98 27.66 -10.00
CA MET A 227 2.92 28.65 -9.89
C MET A 227 2.42 28.88 -11.31
N PRO A 228 1.09 28.88 -11.57
CA PRO A 228 0.61 29.40 -12.84
C PRO A 228 1.29 30.76 -13.01
N ALA A 229 1.90 30.98 -14.18
CA ALA A 229 2.57 32.24 -14.48
C ALA A 229 1.63 33.35 -14.00
N VAL A 230 2.05 34.09 -12.98
CA VAL A 230 1.36 35.31 -12.58
C VAL A 230 1.37 36.12 -13.86
N LYS A 231 0.21 36.22 -14.54
CA LYS A 231 0.03 37.22 -15.58
C LYS A 231 0.38 38.50 -14.84
N SER A 232 1.51 39.12 -15.21
CA SER A 232 1.87 40.40 -14.63
C SER A 232 0.63 41.27 -14.75
N ASP A 233 0.06 41.70 -13.63
CA ASP A 233 -0.94 42.74 -13.63
C ASP A 233 -0.22 44.00 -14.09
N ALA A 234 -0.07 44.14 -15.41
CA ALA A 234 0.20 45.43 -15.99
C ALA A 234 -0.92 46.35 -15.49
N PRO A 235 -0.59 47.53 -14.92
CA PRO A 235 -1.59 48.39 -14.33
C PRO A 235 -2.67 48.67 -15.37
N ARG A 236 -3.92 48.30 -15.07
CA ARG A 236 -5.06 48.62 -15.91
C ARG A 236 -5.17 50.14 -15.92
N SER A 237 -4.80 50.78 -17.02
CA SER A 237 -5.08 52.20 -17.26
C SER A 237 -6.45 52.34 -17.92
N ARG A 238 -7.19 53.37 -17.54
CA ARG A 238 -8.41 53.77 -18.24
C ARG A 238 -8.07 55.00 -19.08
N ARG A 239 -8.33 54.94 -20.39
CA ARG A 239 -8.35 56.15 -21.22
C ARG A 239 -9.66 56.87 -20.99
N VAL A 240 -9.56 58.13 -20.61
CA VAL A 240 -10.72 59.00 -20.50
C VAL A 240 -10.55 60.16 -21.47
N ARG A 241 -11.56 60.37 -22.32
CA ARG A 241 -11.63 61.52 -23.22
C ARG A 241 -12.50 62.58 -22.59
N PHE A 242 -11.99 63.80 -22.56
CA PHE A 242 -12.76 64.97 -22.17
C PHE A 242 -12.68 66.00 -23.29
N ARG A 243 -13.77 66.71 -23.51
CA ARG A 243 -13.84 67.75 -24.53
C ARG A 243 -13.34 69.06 -23.94
N SER A 244 -12.27 69.62 -24.51
CA SER A 244 -11.73 70.90 -24.05
C SER A 244 -12.55 72.06 -24.59
N ASN A 245 -13.10 72.89 -23.70
CA ASN A 245 -13.84 74.09 -24.09
C ASN A 245 -12.96 75.22 -24.64
N ARG A 246 -11.63 75.18 -24.46
CA ARG A 246 -10.70 76.20 -25.02
C ARG A 246 -10.27 75.92 -26.45
N THR A 247 -10.13 74.65 -26.84
CA THR A 247 -9.57 74.26 -28.15
C THR A 247 -10.58 73.57 -29.05
N ARG A 248 -11.83 73.36 -28.60
CA ARG A 248 -12.89 72.60 -29.31
C ARG A 248 -12.46 71.19 -29.77
N GLY A 249 -11.37 70.64 -29.23
CA GLY A 249 -10.84 69.31 -29.53
C GLY A 249 -10.99 68.34 -28.35
N TRP A 250 -10.87 67.05 -28.65
CA TRP A 250 -10.82 65.97 -27.64
C TRP A 250 -9.39 65.82 -27.12
N ILE A 251 -9.24 65.73 -25.80
CA ILE A 251 -7.97 65.40 -25.14
C ILE A 251 -8.14 64.03 -24.50
N GLU A 252 -7.18 63.15 -24.74
CA GLU A 252 -7.16 61.78 -24.21
C GLU A 252 -6.05 61.67 -23.17
N VAL A 253 -6.40 61.28 -21.95
CA VAL A 253 -5.46 61.12 -20.83
C VAL A 253 -5.58 59.70 -20.30
N GLU A 254 -4.43 59.05 -20.06
CA GLU A 254 -4.35 57.75 -19.41
C GLU A 254 -4.21 57.95 -17.90
N THR A 255 -5.19 57.46 -17.15
CA THR A 255 -5.15 57.49 -15.68
C THR A 255 -5.09 56.06 -15.13
N PRO A 256 -4.20 55.77 -14.16
CA PRO A 256 -4.19 54.47 -13.48
C PRO A 256 -5.48 54.29 -12.68
N LEU A 257 -6.07 53.09 -12.71
CA LEU A 257 -7.17 52.74 -11.81
C LEU A 257 -6.60 52.57 -10.38
N SER A 258 -6.94 53.47 -9.46
CA SER A 258 -6.61 53.30 -8.04
C SER A 258 -7.46 52.21 -7.42
N THR A 259 -6.82 51.18 -6.86
CA THR A 259 -7.46 50.20 -5.98
C THR A 259 -7.44 50.73 -4.55
N ASP A 260 -8.34 51.64 -4.20
CA ASP A 260 -8.65 51.93 -2.79
C ASP A 260 -10.00 52.65 -2.71
N GLU A 261 -11.07 51.85 -2.58
CA GLU A 261 -12.34 52.29 -2.03
C GLU A 261 -12.84 51.22 -1.04
N ASP A 262 -12.68 51.57 0.23
CA ASP A 262 -13.71 51.48 1.27
C ASP A 262 -13.99 50.11 1.93
N ARG A 263 -13.43 49.95 3.15
CA ARG A 263 -14.05 49.17 4.22
C ARG A 263 -13.67 49.74 5.60
N SER A 264 -14.37 50.81 5.97
CA SER A 264 -14.59 51.18 7.36
C SER A 264 -16.06 50.95 7.73
N LYS A 265 -16.30 50.32 8.90
CA LYS A 265 -17.55 50.15 9.69
C LYS A 265 -17.60 48.72 10.26
N SER A 266 -18.03 48.41 11.47
CA SER A 266 -18.19 49.06 12.79
C SER A 266 -18.90 48.00 13.66
N ASP A 267 -18.65 48.02 14.95
CA ASP A 267 -19.24 47.21 16.03
C ASP A 267 -20.79 47.18 16.11
N THR A 268 -21.30 46.21 16.90
CA THR A 268 -22.62 45.98 17.56
C THR A 268 -23.20 44.60 17.21
N GLY A 269 -23.75 43.74 18.09
CA GLY A 269 -24.11 43.72 19.53
C GLY A 269 -25.33 42.76 19.74
N GLY A 270 -25.42 42.04 20.87
CA GLY A 270 -26.62 41.29 21.36
C GLY A 270 -26.45 39.76 21.38
N ILE A 271 -26.36 39.01 22.50
CA ILE A 271 -27.17 38.80 23.74
C ILE A 271 -28.45 37.95 23.55
N GLY A 272 -28.52 36.84 24.30
CA GLY A 272 -29.72 36.09 24.71
C GLY A 272 -29.71 34.63 24.22
N GLY A 273 -29.93 33.56 24.99
CA GLY A 273 -30.29 33.34 26.40
C GLY A 273 -30.47 31.82 26.62
N GLU A 274 -30.09 31.36 27.80
CA GLU A 274 -30.27 30.02 28.43
C GLU A 274 -31.76 29.76 28.86
N PRO A 275 -32.14 28.71 29.65
CA PRO A 275 -31.72 27.30 29.79
C PRO A 275 -32.92 26.30 30.07
N GLY A 276 -32.61 25.03 30.39
CA GLY A 276 -33.48 24.09 31.17
C GLY A 276 -33.10 22.62 30.89
N GLY A 277 -32.52 21.81 31.80
CA GLY A 277 -33.06 21.29 33.07
C GLY A 277 -33.81 19.96 32.78
N SER A 278 -33.70 18.81 33.47
CA SER A 278 -33.20 18.43 34.80
C SER A 278 -33.42 16.90 35.01
N GLY A 279 -32.66 16.28 35.94
CA GLY A 279 -33.05 15.11 36.76
C GLY A 279 -32.59 13.73 36.23
N GLY A 280 -31.90 12.84 36.95
CA GLY A 280 -31.57 12.72 38.37
C GLY A 280 -32.26 11.51 39.03
N SER A 281 -31.52 10.45 39.41
CA SER A 281 -31.71 9.69 40.67
C SER A 281 -30.80 8.45 40.81
N ASP A 282 -30.42 8.19 42.06
CA ASP A 282 -29.40 7.31 42.67
C ASP A 282 -29.60 5.76 42.68
N ALA A 283 -28.45 5.04 42.62
CA ALA A 283 -27.88 3.90 43.43
C ALA A 283 -28.73 2.66 43.90
N PRO A 284 -28.17 1.51 44.39
CA PRO A 284 -26.77 1.16 44.74
C PRO A 284 -26.22 -0.29 44.42
N ILE A 285 -24.89 -0.45 44.52
CA ILE A 285 -24.01 -1.59 44.99
C ILE A 285 -24.10 -3.00 44.37
N ALA A 286 -22.97 -3.50 43.82
CA ALA A 286 -22.29 -4.77 44.21
C ALA A 286 -20.92 -4.93 43.51
N SER A 287 -19.96 -5.52 44.22
CA SER A 287 -18.52 -5.55 43.96
C SER A 287 -17.97 -6.92 43.49
N ILE A 288 -17.12 -6.91 42.45
CA ILE A 288 -15.92 -7.77 42.15
C ILE A 288 -16.16 -9.28 41.80
N PRO A 289 -15.37 -9.99 40.93
CA PRO A 289 -14.01 -9.72 40.37
C PRO A 289 -13.93 -9.63 38.82
N SER A 290 -13.14 -8.74 38.24
CA SER A 290 -11.73 -8.92 37.80
C SER A 290 -11.39 -10.32 37.27
N ASP A 291 -11.33 -10.50 35.95
CA ASP A 291 -10.26 -11.29 35.31
C ASP A 291 -10.22 -11.10 33.78
N ALA A 292 -9.00 -10.86 33.32
CA ALA A 292 -8.46 -11.03 31.97
C ALA A 292 -9.03 -10.18 30.83
N ASP A 293 -8.38 -9.02 30.64
CA ASP A 293 -8.23 -8.34 29.36
C ASP A 293 -7.82 -9.33 28.25
N TYR A 294 -8.65 -9.44 27.21
CA TYR A 294 -8.25 -9.99 25.92
C TYR A 294 -8.01 -8.83 24.96
N LEU A 295 -6.74 -8.42 24.85
CA LEU A 295 -6.25 -7.63 23.73
C LEU A 295 -6.09 -8.57 22.52
N ILE A 296 -6.79 -8.24 21.44
CA ILE A 296 -6.52 -8.70 20.07
C ILE A 296 -5.79 -7.53 19.39
#